data_AF-A0AAD6IBK6-F1
#
_entry.id   AF-A0AAD6IBK6-F1
#
_cell.length_a   1.000
_cell.length_b   1.000
_cell.length_c   1.000
_cell.angle_alpha   90.00
_cell.angle_beta   90.00
_cell.angle_gamma   90.00
#
_symmetry.space_group_name_H-M   'P 1'
#
loop_
_entity.id
_entity.type
_entity.pdbx_description
1 polymer ?
#
loop_
_entity_poly.entity_id
_entity_poly.type
_entity_poly.pdbx_seq_one_letter_code
_entity_poly.pdbx_strand_id
1 'polypeptide(L)'
;MSAVVVLSQFDSLVNKMESVSLKLCQKRIRPSTDQLTEFQGLYTRFKATLANFDAGIQGLLAIGYPDEEDIRLASRVRSAKNDAPFTPSTMTTLKRNLVLIFMGPTTFTFESKQVKTRNKQTESRCATLRSQHAHVILMWAMALQPSVWKASGV
;
A
#
# COMPACT_ATOMS: atom_id res chain seq x y z
N MET A 1 13.96 -0.89 5.64
CA MET A 1 13.61 -0.53 7.03
C MET A 1 12.49 -1.45 7.48
N SER A 2 12.64 -2.13 8.63
CA SER A 2 11.60 -3.00 9.20
C SER A 2 10.52 -2.17 9.89
N ALA A 3 9.27 -2.63 9.90
CA ALA A 3 8.16 -1.98 10.60
C ALA A 3 8.45 -1.78 12.10
N VAL A 4 9.20 -2.71 12.70
CA VAL A 4 9.65 -2.63 14.10
C VAL A 4 10.55 -1.40 14.34
N VAL A 5 11.42 -1.08 13.38
CA VAL A 5 12.31 0.08 13.48
C VAL A 5 11.50 1.38 13.43
N VAL A 6 10.50 1.44 12.55
CA VAL A 6 9.61 2.61 12.43
C VAL A 6 8.82 2.84 13.73
N LEU A 7 8.27 1.77 14.32
CA LEU A 7 7.56 1.87 15.60
C LEU A 7 8.47 2.34 16.74
N SER A 8 9.70 1.83 16.82
CA SER A 8 10.66 2.29 17.84
C SER A 8 11.05 3.77 17.67
N GLN A 9 11.12 4.26 16.42
CA GLN A 9 11.38 5.67 16.15
C GLN A 9 10.21 6.56 16.60
N PHE A 10 8.97 6.14 16.36
CA PHE A 10 7.79 6.86 16.85
C PHE A 10 7.76 6.93 18.37
N ASP A 11 8.02 5.82 19.05
CA ASP A 11 8.08 5.78 20.51
C ASP A 11 9.18 6.72 21.06
N SER A 12 10.36 6.71 20.43
CA SER A 12 11.44 7.64 20.80
C SER A 12 11.08 9.12 20.60
N LEU A 13 10.25 9.42 19.59
CA LEU A 13 9.79 10.77 19.27
C LEU A 13 8.78 11.27 20.29
N VAL A 14 7.82 10.42 20.69
CA VAL A 14 6.82 10.73 21.72
C VAL A 14 7.52 11.03 23.05
N ASN A 15 8.44 10.14 23.47
CA ASN A 15 9.23 10.33 24.70
C ASN A 15 10.05 11.63 24.69
N LYS A 16 10.63 12.00 23.53
CA LYS A 16 11.33 13.28 23.37
C LYS A 16 10.39 14.47 23.46
N MET A 17 9.20 14.39 22.85
CA MET A 17 8.20 15.46 22.88
C MET A 17 7.72 15.72 24.31
N GLU A 18 7.47 14.67 25.08
CA GLU A 18 7.11 14.76 26.51
C GLU A 18 8.24 15.37 27.33
N SER A 19 9.50 14.94 27.11
CA SER A 19 10.66 15.52 27.79
C SER A 19 10.85 17.00 27.49
N VAL A 20 10.64 17.42 26.24
CA VAL A 20 10.71 18.83 25.83
C VAL A 20 9.60 19.63 26.49
N SER A 21 8.37 19.11 26.51
CA SER A 21 7.24 19.74 27.21
C SER A 21 7.56 20.00 28.69
N LEU A 22 8.08 18.99 29.39
CA LEU A 22 8.48 19.12 30.81
C LEU A 22 9.59 20.16 31.01
N LYS A 23 10.60 20.20 30.14
CA LYS A 23 11.70 21.17 30.20
C LYS A 23 11.25 22.60 29.94
N LEU A 24 10.31 22.80 29.01
CA LEU A 24 9.72 24.11 28.73
C LEU A 24 8.90 24.62 29.93
N CYS A 25 8.11 23.74 30.54
CA CYS A 25 7.35 24.04 31.76
C CYS A 25 8.26 24.38 32.96
N GLN A 26 9.34 23.63 33.17
CA GLN A 26 10.27 23.86 34.28
C GLN A 26 11.08 25.16 34.13
N LYS A 27 11.53 25.50 32.92
CA LYS A 27 12.40 26.67 32.69
C LYS A 27 11.65 27.99 32.49
N ARG A 28 10.31 28.01 32.56
CA ARG A 28 9.46 29.18 32.22
C ARG A 28 9.88 29.86 30.91
N ILE A 29 10.31 29.08 29.92
CA ILE A 29 10.68 29.59 28.61
C ILE A 29 9.38 30.00 27.94
N ARG A 30 9.21 31.30 27.67
CA ARG A 30 8.09 31.80 26.85
C ARG A 30 8.50 31.73 25.37
N PRO A 31 7.84 30.90 24.54
CA PRO A 31 8.05 30.92 23.10
C PRO A 31 7.66 32.29 22.55
N SER A 32 8.32 32.72 21.47
CA SER A 32 7.80 33.84 20.68
C SER A 32 6.49 33.45 19.98
N THR A 33 5.71 34.44 19.56
CA THR A 33 4.46 34.21 18.81
C THR A 33 4.70 33.38 17.54
N ASP A 34 5.83 33.60 16.87
CA ASP A 34 6.21 32.86 15.66
C ASP A 34 6.52 31.38 15.97
N GLN A 35 7.27 31.12 17.05
CA GLN A 35 7.57 29.76 17.50
C GLN A 35 6.31 29.00 17.93
N LEU A 36 5.38 29.69 18.61
CA LEU A 36 4.10 29.12 18.99
C LEU A 36 3.28 28.73 17.76
N THR A 37 3.24 29.61 16.75
CA THR A 37 2.51 29.40 15.50
C THR A 37 3.11 28.24 14.70
N GLU A 38 4.44 28.18 14.60
CA GLU A 38 5.15 27.07 13.95
C GLU A 38 4.86 25.73 14.64
N PHE A 39 4.94 25.70 15.96
CA PHE A 39 4.65 24.50 16.74
C PHE A 39 3.19 24.04 16.57
N GLN A 40 2.23 24.96 16.58
CA GLN A 40 0.82 24.66 16.30
C GLN A 40 0.63 24.10 14.88
N GLY A 41 1.35 24.64 13.90
CA GLY A 41 1.34 24.13 12.52
C GLY A 41 1.87 22.69 12.44
N LEU A 42 3.01 22.42 13.09
CA LEU A 42 3.59 21.07 13.16
C LEU A 42 2.66 20.09 13.88
N TYR A 43 2.09 20.49 15.01
CA TYR A 43 1.12 19.68 15.76
C TYR A 43 -0.10 19.32 14.90
N THR A 44 -0.64 20.29 14.16
CA THR A 44 -1.79 20.07 13.28
C THR A 44 -1.45 19.10 12.15
N ARG A 45 -0.27 19.24 11.52
CA ARG A 45 0.21 18.30 10.50
C ARG A 45 0.42 16.90 11.07
N PHE A 46 1.00 16.80 12.26
CA PHE A 46 1.21 15.52 12.93
C PHE A 46 -0.14 14.85 13.23
N LYS A 47 -1.11 15.58 13.77
CA LYS A 47 -2.47 15.09 14.02
C LYS A 47 -3.17 14.63 12.74
N ALA A 48 -3.06 15.39 11.65
CA ALA A 48 -3.61 14.99 10.34
C ALA A 48 -2.95 13.71 9.80
N THR A 49 -1.62 13.60 9.97
CA THR A 49 -0.87 12.41 9.57
C THR A 49 -1.28 11.20 10.38
N LEU A 50 -1.47 11.37 11.69
CA LEU A 50 -1.93 10.30 12.58
C LEU A 50 -3.34 9.81 12.18
N ALA A 51 -4.26 10.74 11.90
CA ALA A 51 -5.60 10.37 11.43
C ALA A 51 -5.57 9.59 10.11
N ASN A 52 -4.65 9.93 9.20
CA ASN A 52 -4.45 9.16 7.97
C ASN A 52 -3.93 7.74 8.23
N PHE A 53 -3.03 7.58 9.21
CA PHE A 53 -2.58 6.25 9.63
C PHE A 53 -3.72 5.43 10.24
N ASP A 54 -4.49 6.02 11.15
CA ASP A 54 -5.64 5.35 11.76
C ASP A 54 -6.66 4.94 10.68
N ALA A 55 -6.97 5.82 9.72
CA ALA A 55 -7.85 5.49 8.60
C ALA A 55 -7.29 4.34 7.75
N GLY A 56 -5.98 4.34 7.50
CA GLY A 56 -5.29 3.24 6.80
C GLY A 56 -5.37 1.91 7.56
N ILE A 57 -5.13 1.93 8.87
CA ILE A 57 -5.24 0.75 9.74
C ILE A 57 -6.68 0.23 9.75
N GLN A 58 -7.68 1.11 9.92
CA GLN A 58 -9.09 0.72 9.88
C GLN A 58 -9.47 0.14 8.51
N GLY A 59 -8.95 0.70 7.42
CA GLY A 59 -9.10 0.14 6.08
C GLY A 59 -8.55 -1.28 5.96
N LEU A 60 -7.35 -1.54 6.52
CA LEU A 60 -6.77 -2.87 6.55
C LEU A 60 -7.58 -3.85 7.42
N LEU A 61 -8.05 -3.41 8.59
CA LEU A 61 -8.88 -4.23 9.47
C LEU A 61 -10.24 -4.58 8.84
N ALA A 62 -10.82 -3.66 8.05
CA ALA A 62 -12.08 -3.88 7.34
C ALA A 62 -11.97 -4.91 6.20
N ILE A 63 -10.79 -5.02 5.57
CA ILE A 63 -10.51 -6.05 4.55
C ILE A 63 -10.38 -7.45 5.17
N GLY A 64 -10.10 -7.52 6.48
CA GLY A 64 -9.89 -8.77 7.20
C GLY A 64 -8.43 -9.22 7.19
N TYR A 65 -8.17 -10.37 7.81
CA TYR A 65 -6.84 -10.98 7.79
C TYR A 65 -6.62 -11.66 6.44
N PRO A 66 -5.46 -11.43 5.79
CA PRO A 66 -5.11 -12.16 4.58
C PRO A 66 -5.08 -13.66 4.87
N ASP A 67 -5.68 -14.44 3.99
CA ASP A 67 -5.65 -15.89 4.12
C ASP A 67 -4.25 -16.46 3.74
N GLU A 68 -4.05 -17.76 3.95
CA GLU A 68 -2.77 -18.41 3.64
C GLU A 68 -2.40 -18.27 2.15
N GLU A 69 -3.39 -18.21 1.26
CA GLU A 69 -3.21 -18.03 -0.18
C GLU A 69 -2.75 -16.61 -0.53
N ASP A 70 -3.32 -15.60 0.13
CA ASP A 70 -2.91 -14.20 0.04
C ASP A 70 -1.46 -14.03 0.51
N ILE A 71 -1.10 -14.65 1.64
CA ILE A 71 0.26 -14.64 2.18
C ILE A 71 1.22 -15.32 1.20
N ARG A 72 0.83 -16.46 0.62
CA ARG A 72 1.64 -17.19 -0.37
C ARG A 72 1.84 -16.40 -1.65
N LEU A 73 0.79 -15.76 -2.17
CA LEU A 73 0.85 -14.92 -3.36
C LEU A 73 1.75 -13.70 -3.12
N ALA A 74 1.56 -13.01 -1.99
CA ALA A 74 2.39 -11.87 -1.62
C ALA A 74 3.87 -12.28 -1.48
N SER A 75 4.14 -13.44 -0.88
CA SER A 75 5.51 -13.98 -0.75
C SER A 75 6.12 -14.28 -2.11
N ARG A 76 5.36 -14.87 -3.04
CA ARG A 76 5.81 -15.12 -4.42
C ARG A 76 6.16 -13.82 -5.16
N VAL A 77 5.36 -12.77 -5.01
CA VAL A 77 5.64 -11.45 -5.60
C VAL A 77 6.91 -10.84 -5.02
N ARG A 78 7.11 -10.94 -3.70
CA ARG A 78 8.32 -10.42 -3.02
C ARG A 78 9.57 -11.19 -3.44
N SER A 79 9.50 -12.52 -3.56
CA SER A 79 10.63 -13.35 -3.98
C SER A 79 11.02 -13.14 -5.45
N ALA A 80 10.08 -12.69 -6.30
CA ALA A 80 10.38 -12.35 -7.69
C ALA A 80 11.41 -11.20 -7.83
N LYS A 81 11.62 -10.41 -6.77
CA LYS A 81 12.64 -9.34 -6.73
C LYS A 81 14.07 -9.86 -6.81
N ASN A 82 14.32 -11.07 -6.30
CA ASN A 82 15.69 -11.52 -6.03
C ASN A 82 16.24 -12.49 -7.10
N ASP A 83 15.40 -13.33 -7.72
CA ASP A 83 15.92 -14.51 -8.43
C ASP A 83 15.19 -14.90 -9.73
N ALA A 84 14.40 -14.03 -10.36
CA ALA A 84 13.74 -14.40 -11.62
C ALA A 84 14.64 -14.06 -12.82
N PRO A 85 15.35 -15.03 -13.46
CA PRO A 85 15.98 -14.77 -14.75
C PRO A 85 14.91 -14.33 -15.74
N PHE A 86 15.24 -13.35 -16.58
CA PHE A 86 14.40 -12.94 -17.70
C PHE A 86 14.34 -14.07 -18.74
N THR A 87 13.50 -15.06 -18.48
CA THR A 87 13.21 -16.12 -19.43
C THR A 87 12.18 -15.64 -20.46
N PRO A 88 12.11 -16.26 -21.64
CA PRO A 88 11.07 -15.96 -22.63
C PRO A 88 9.64 -16.10 -22.09
N SER A 89 9.42 -17.03 -21.15
CA SER A 89 8.10 -17.23 -20.51
C SER A 89 7.78 -16.12 -19.51
N THR A 90 8.76 -15.65 -18.73
CA THR A 90 8.62 -14.49 -17.84
C THR A 90 8.30 -13.24 -18.64
N MET A 91 9.00 -13.01 -19.76
CA MET A 91 8.77 -11.86 -20.63
C MET A 91 7.38 -11.91 -21.29
N THR A 92 6.92 -13.08 -21.70
CA THR A 92 5.57 -13.27 -22.25
C THR A 92 4.49 -12.99 -21.22
N THR A 93 4.70 -13.44 -19.98
CA THR A 93 3.80 -13.19 -18.85
C THR A 93 3.74 -11.70 -18.51
N LEU A 94 4.91 -11.06 -18.40
CA LEU A 94 5.05 -9.62 -18.18
C LEU A 94 4.27 -8.82 -19.23
N LYS A 95 4.49 -9.09 -20.52
CA LYS A 95 3.79 -8.39 -21.60
C LYS A 95 2.28 -8.55 -21.50
N ARG A 96 1.78 -9.78 -21.34
CA ARG A 96 0.33 -10.02 -21.19
C ARG A 96 -0.26 -9.29 -19.99
N ASN A 97 0.44 -9.32 -18.86
CA ASN A 97 -0.02 -8.67 -17.64
C ASN A 97 -0.04 -7.15 -17.76
N LEU A 98 1.00 -6.55 -18.33
CA LEU A 98 1.03 -5.11 -18.57
C LEU A 98 -0.09 -4.68 -19.52
N VAL A 99 -0.31 -5.42 -20.62
CA VAL A 99 -1.43 -5.15 -21.52
C VAL A 99 -2.76 -5.24 -20.76
N LEU A 100 -2.97 -6.27 -19.95
CA LEU A 100 -4.21 -6.42 -19.18
C LEU A 100 -4.40 -5.30 -18.14
N ILE A 101 -3.35 -4.91 -17.41
CA ILE A 101 -3.40 -3.85 -16.39
C ILE A 101 -3.75 -2.50 -17.01
N PHE A 102 -3.12 -2.16 -18.14
CA PHE A 102 -3.24 -0.84 -18.74
C PHE A 102 -4.35 -0.70 -19.78
N MET A 103 -4.68 -1.78 -20.50
CA MET A 103 -5.73 -1.77 -21.52
C MET A 103 -7.05 -2.38 -21.03
N GLY A 104 -7.03 -3.12 -19.92
CA GLY A 104 -8.21 -3.78 -19.36
C GLY A 104 -8.57 -5.08 -20.10
N PRO A 105 -9.62 -5.78 -19.63
CA PRO A 105 -10.11 -6.99 -20.28
C PRO A 105 -10.78 -6.67 -21.62
N THR A 106 -10.51 -7.47 -22.65
CA THR A 106 -11.25 -7.40 -23.91
C THR A 106 -12.70 -7.78 -23.66
N THR A 107 -13.63 -6.90 -24.02
CA THR A 107 -15.07 -7.10 -23.84
C THR A 107 -15.76 -7.24 -25.19
N PHE A 108 -16.67 -8.20 -25.30
CA PHE A 108 -17.50 -8.40 -26.49
C PHE A 108 -18.98 -8.19 -26.18
N THR A 109 -19.75 -7.75 -27.18
CA THR A 109 -21.19 -7.42 -27.04
C THR A 109 -22.03 -8.64 -26.62
N PHE A 110 -21.65 -9.84 -27.07
CA PHE A 110 -22.37 -11.11 -26.82
C PHE A 110 -21.85 -11.92 -25.62
N GLU A 111 -21.20 -11.28 -24.66
CA GLU A 111 -20.74 -11.96 -23.44
C GLU A 111 -21.89 -12.38 -22.53
N SER A 112 -21.76 -13.57 -21.94
CA SER A 112 -22.66 -14.05 -20.90
C SER A 112 -22.59 -13.15 -19.65
N LYS A 113 -23.65 -13.14 -18.83
CA LYS A 113 -23.68 -12.38 -17.57
C LYS A 113 -22.50 -12.71 -16.65
N GLN A 114 -22.06 -13.97 -16.65
CA GLN A 114 -20.92 -14.44 -15.87
C GLN A 114 -19.61 -13.81 -16.36
N VAL A 115 -19.39 -13.75 -17.68
CA VAL A 115 -18.18 -13.15 -18.27
C VAL A 115 -18.14 -11.65 -18.00
N LYS A 116 -19.28 -10.95 -18.13
CA LYS A 116 -19.38 -9.51 -17.80
C LYS A 116 -19.03 -9.22 -16.34
N THR A 117 -19.51 -10.06 -15.42
CA THR A 117 -19.21 -9.92 -13.98
C THR A 117 -17.71 -10.11 -13.71
N ARG A 118 -17.11 -11.15 -14.30
CA ARG A 118 -15.67 -11.38 -14.20
C ARG A 118 -14.86 -10.22 -14.78
N ASN A 119 -15.24 -9.70 -15.94
CA ASN A 119 -14.55 -8.59 -16.58
C ASN A 119 -14.61 -7.31 -15.71
N LYS A 120 -15.76 -7.01 -15.10
CA LYS A 120 -15.90 -5.89 -14.15
C LYS A 120 -14.99 -6.05 -12.92
N GLN A 121 -14.89 -7.26 -12.36
CA GLN A 121 -13.97 -7.53 -11.26
C GLN A 121 -12.50 -7.37 -11.69
N THR A 122 -12.14 -7.90 -12.86
CA THR A 122 -10.79 -7.73 -13.42
C THR A 122 -10.46 -6.27 -13.66
N GLU A 123 -11.41 -5.47 -14.17
CA GLU A 123 -11.25 -4.04 -14.40
C GLU A 123 -11.01 -3.27 -13.08
N SER A 124 -11.77 -3.57 -12.03
CA SER A 124 -11.55 -3.02 -10.69
C SER A 124 -10.14 -3.35 -10.17
N ARG A 125 -9.67 -4.59 -10.35
CA ARG A 125 -8.31 -5.00 -9.95
C ARG A 125 -7.24 -4.26 -10.74
N CYS A 126 -7.42 -4.11 -12.06
CA CYS A 126 -6.51 -3.37 -12.91
C CYS A 126 -6.43 -1.89 -12.48
N ALA A 127 -7.55 -1.28 -12.07
CA ALA A 127 -7.56 0.06 -11.52
C ALA A 127 -6.74 0.17 -10.22
N THR A 128 -6.92 -0.77 -9.27
CA THR A 128 -6.13 -0.82 -8.04
C THR A 128 -4.64 -1.02 -8.29
N LEU A 129 -4.26 -1.83 -9.29
CA LEU A 129 -2.86 -2.02 -9.65
C LEU A 129 -2.25 -0.78 -10.30
N ARG A 130 -3.01 -0.08 -11.15
CA ARG A 130 -2.57 1.18 -11.77
C ARG A 130 -2.33 2.30 -10.77
N SER A 131 -2.97 2.26 -9.60
CA SER A 131 -2.71 3.22 -8.52
C SER A 131 -1.46 2.88 -7.69
N GLN A 132 -0.83 1.72 -7.91
CA GLN A 132 0.40 1.33 -7.22
C GLN A 132 1.64 1.95 -7.88
N HIS A 133 2.75 1.95 -7.15
CA HIS A 133 4.03 2.39 -7.70
C HIS A 133 4.52 1.43 -8.79
N ALA A 134 5.19 1.96 -9.82
CA ALA A 134 5.69 1.19 -10.96
C ALA A 134 6.48 -0.09 -10.60
N HIS A 135 7.29 -0.07 -9.53
CA HIS A 135 8.04 -1.25 -9.09
C HIS A 135 7.12 -2.38 -8.59
N VAL A 136 6.01 -2.04 -7.91
CA VAL A 136 5.00 -3.00 -7.46
C VAL A 136 4.29 -3.61 -8.66
N ILE A 137 3.91 -2.78 -9.63
CA ILE A 137 3.28 -3.23 -10.88
C ILE A 137 4.18 -4.23 -11.60
N LEU A 138 5.47 -3.92 -11.74
CA LEU A 138 6.44 -4.81 -12.40
C LEU A 138 6.64 -6.13 -11.66
N MET A 139 6.87 -6.09 -10.33
CA MET A 139 7.02 -7.33 -9.54
C MET A 139 5.79 -8.22 -9.67
N TRP A 140 4.61 -7.62 -9.59
CA TRP A 140 3.35 -8.35 -9.71
C TRP A 140 3.14 -8.90 -11.13
N ALA A 141 3.41 -8.10 -12.16
CA ALA A 141 3.28 -8.49 -13.56
C ALA A 141 4.28 -9.57 -13.99
N MET A 142 5.42 -9.71 -13.31
CA MET A 142 6.36 -10.81 -13.55
C MET A 142 5.99 -12.07 -12.76
N ALA A 143 5.50 -11.91 -11.53
CA ALA A 143 5.33 -13.02 -10.60
C ALA A 143 4.06 -13.86 -10.85
N LEU A 144 2.96 -13.23 -11.28
CA LEU A 144 1.63 -13.84 -11.25
C LEU A 144 0.98 -13.88 -12.64
N GLN A 145 0.43 -15.03 -13.03
CA GLN A 145 -0.38 -15.11 -14.26
C GLN A 145 -1.78 -14.52 -14.05
N PRO A 146 -2.46 -13.99 -15.10
CA PRO A 146 -3.82 -13.45 -14.99
C PRO A 146 -4.84 -14.40 -14.36
N SER A 147 -4.66 -15.70 -14.60
CA SER A 147 -5.54 -16.77 -14.08
C SER A 147 -5.51 -16.90 -12.56
N VAL A 148 -4.41 -16.49 -11.91
CA VAL A 148 -4.26 -16.56 -10.45
C VAL A 148 -4.70 -15.27 -9.75
N TRP A 149 -5.15 -14.26 -10.49
CA TRP A 149 -5.69 -13.01 -9.93
C TRP A 149 -7.10 -13.20 -9.38
N LYS A 150 -7.36 -14.26 -8.62
CA LYS A 150 -8.65 -14.45 -7.96
C LYS A 150 -8.68 -13.54 -6.73
N ALA A 151 -9.80 -12.88 -6.49
CA ALA A 151 -10.05 -12.34 -5.16
C ALA A 151 -10.53 -13.51 -4.31
N SER A 152 -9.93 -13.71 -3.13
CA SER A 152 -10.63 -14.37 -2.04
C SER A 152 -11.95 -13.63 -1.84
N GLY A 153 -13.05 -14.40 -1.80
CA GLY A 153 -14.39 -13.91 -2.02
C GLY A 153 -14.79 -12.81 -1.03
N VAL A 154 -15.44 -11.78 -1.58
CA VAL A 154 -16.56 -11.08 -0.93
C VAL A 154 -17.76 -11.31 -1.83
#